data_AF-A0A3D2J8F1-F1
#
_entry.id   AF-A0A3D2J8F1-F1
#
_cell.length_a   1.000
_cell.length_b   1.000
_cell.length_c   1.000
_cell.angle_alpha   90.00
_cell.angle_beta   90.00
_cell.angle_gamma   90.00
#
_symmetry.space_group_name_H-M   'P 1'
#
loop_
_entity.id
_entity.type
_entity.pdbx_description
1 polymer ?
#
loop_
_entity_poly.entity_id
_entity_poly.type
_entity_poly.pdbx_seq_one_letter_code
_entity_poly.pdbx_strand_id
1 'polypeptide(L)'
;MAGTVMSEHSVHLLNPIGIIVFLVLWIAFSRCAHLLLMLLRHERLLGWAIGPLGITLLTLHEPSLFIIWLNVLIPAFVSGIAVYIGLFTTISPLILPHRLLIEAGCIIVGILLTSTGDILSAIWDTRFPLWGEVRILRTIHLLRATWARIYLTPFGLSYLSNQFGFQSADTLNIF
;
A
#
# COMPACT_ATOMS: atom_id res chain seq x y z
N MET A 1 57.07 7.70 2.28
CA MET A 1 56.03 8.00 1.27
C MET A 1 54.91 7.00 1.46
N ALA A 2 53.95 7.32 2.34
CA ALA A 2 52.78 6.48 2.57
C ALA A 2 51.70 6.91 1.57
N GLY A 3 51.38 6.02 0.63
CA GLY A 3 50.28 6.20 -0.31
C GLY A 3 48.97 6.22 0.46
N THR A 4 48.32 7.38 0.48
CA THR A 4 46.97 7.56 1.00
C THR A 4 46.00 6.78 0.12
N VAL A 5 45.41 5.74 0.69
CA VAL A 5 44.26 5.01 0.16
C VAL A 5 43.11 6.02 0.03
N MET A 6 42.84 6.51 -1.18
CA MET A 6 41.62 7.24 -1.49
C MET A 6 40.45 6.26 -1.40
N SER A 7 39.77 6.23 -0.26
CA SER A 7 38.46 5.60 -0.11
C SER A 7 37.39 6.66 -0.41
N GLU A 8 37.12 6.92 -1.70
CA GLU A 8 35.96 7.72 -2.13
C GLU A 8 34.69 6.86 -2.22
N HIS A 9 34.32 6.24 -1.10
CA HIS A 9 33.09 5.44 -0.99
C HIS A 9 32.30 5.77 0.29
N SER A 10 32.36 7.02 0.76
CA SER A 10 31.55 7.47 1.90
C SER A 10 30.24 8.08 1.41
N VAL A 11 29.14 7.35 1.63
CA VAL A 11 27.78 7.91 1.56
C VAL A 11 27.67 8.93 2.70
N HIS A 12 27.58 10.22 2.38
CA HIS A 12 27.44 11.27 3.37
C HIS A 12 25.96 11.57 3.61
N LEU A 13 25.50 11.30 4.84
CA LEU A 13 24.22 11.80 5.35
C LEU A 13 24.36 13.31 5.55
N LEU A 14 23.73 14.12 4.69
CA LEU A 14 23.69 15.57 4.86
C LEU A 14 22.75 15.98 5.99
N ASN A 15 21.59 15.33 6.07
CA ASN A 15 20.54 15.72 7.02
C ASN A 15 19.65 14.53 7.42
N PRO A 16 19.80 13.97 8.64
CA PRO A 16 18.97 12.86 9.11
C PRO A 16 17.49 13.26 9.25
N ILE A 17 17.20 14.54 9.55
CA ILE A 17 15.82 15.05 9.61
C ILE A 17 15.19 15.02 8.22
N GLY A 18 15.96 15.38 7.19
CA GLY A 18 15.50 15.32 5.79
C GLY A 18 15.12 13.90 5.36
N ILE A 19 15.82 12.88 5.84
CA ILE A 19 15.50 11.47 5.57
C ILE A 19 14.19 11.07 6.24
N ILE A 20 13.98 11.46 7.50
CA ILE A 20 12.73 11.16 8.22
C ILE A 20 11.54 11.83 7.52
N VAL A 21 11.68 13.10 7.16
CA VAL A 21 10.64 13.83 6.42
C VAL A 21 10.37 13.16 5.07
N PHE A 22 11.41 12.79 4.33
CA PHE A 22 11.28 12.06 3.06
C PHE A 22 10.54 10.73 3.25
N LEU A 23 10.90 9.92 4.24
CA LEU A 23 10.22 8.64 4.53
C LEU A 23 8.73 8.84 4.84
N VAL A 24 8.39 9.81 5.70
CA VAL A 24 7.00 10.12 6.03
C VAL A 24 6.23 10.58 4.79
N LEU A 25 6.82 11.47 3.99
CA LEU A 25 6.21 11.99 2.77
C LEU A 25 6.02 10.89 1.73
N TRP A 26 7.01 10.01 1.57
CA TRP A 26 6.97 8.87 0.65
C TRP A 26 5.85 7.89 1.02
N ILE A 27 5.74 7.53 2.30
CA ILE A 27 4.64 6.68 2.79
C ILE A 27 3.30 7.38 2.56
N ALA A 28 3.21 8.68 2.86
CA ALA A 28 1.99 9.46 2.66
C ALA A 28 1.56 9.52 1.19
N PHE A 29 2.49 9.74 0.25
CA PHE A 29 2.21 9.75 -1.19
C PHE A 29 1.74 8.38 -1.69
N SER A 30 2.41 7.31 -1.27
CA SER A 30 2.01 5.95 -1.62
C SER A 30 0.58 5.65 -1.14
N ARG A 31 0.27 5.99 0.11
CA ARG A 31 -1.10 5.83 0.65
C ARG A 31 -2.12 6.71 -0.06
N CYS A 32 -1.76 7.94 -0.40
CA CYS A 32 -2.62 8.86 -1.14
C CYS A 32 -2.94 8.30 -2.53
N ALA A 33 -1.97 7.69 -3.23
CA ALA A 33 -2.21 7.05 -4.52
C ALA A 33 -3.23 5.89 -4.43
N HIS A 34 -3.16 5.07 -3.37
CA HIS A 34 -4.17 4.03 -3.12
C HIS A 34 -5.56 4.63 -2.88
N LEU A 35 -5.64 5.66 -2.04
CA LEU A 35 -6.93 6.32 -1.74
C LEU A 35 -7.51 7.00 -2.98
N LEU A 36 -6.68 7.66 -3.79
CA LEU A 36 -7.09 8.29 -5.03
C LEU A 36 -7.63 7.25 -6.01
N LEU A 37 -6.96 6.10 -6.15
CA LEU A 37 -7.44 5.01 -6.99
C LEU A 37 -8.78 4.47 -6.53
N MET A 38 -8.95 4.27 -5.24
CA MET A 38 -10.22 3.83 -4.66
C MET A 38 -11.34 4.85 -4.92
N LEU A 39 -11.04 6.15 -4.77
CA LEU A 39 -11.98 7.23 -5.04
C LEU A 39 -12.37 7.28 -6.53
N LEU A 40 -11.38 7.19 -7.43
CA LEU A 40 -11.58 7.25 -8.88
C LEU A 40 -12.45 6.10 -9.38
N ARG A 41 -12.34 4.92 -8.75
CA ARG A 41 -13.04 3.70 -9.17
C ARG A 41 -14.51 3.66 -8.76
N HIS A 42 -15.02 4.67 -8.04
CA HIS A 42 -16.43 4.79 -7.63
C HIS A 42 -17.00 3.48 -7.05
N GLU A 43 -16.16 2.69 -6.37
CA GLU A 43 -16.58 1.40 -5.86
C GLU A 43 -17.54 1.60 -4.70
N ARG A 44 -18.61 0.79 -4.67
CA ARG A 44 -19.54 0.83 -3.54
C ARG A 44 -18.83 0.31 -2.30
N LEU A 45 -18.49 1.25 -1.43
CA LEU A 45 -17.80 0.98 -0.18
C LEU A 45 -18.76 0.25 0.77
N LEU A 46 -18.47 -1.01 1.10
CA LEU A 46 -19.19 -1.75 2.12
C LEU A 46 -18.78 -1.28 3.52
N GLY A 47 -17.52 -0.88 3.67
CA GLY A 47 -16.98 -0.44 4.96
C GLY A 47 -15.48 -0.19 4.91
N TRP A 48 -14.93 0.17 6.06
CA TRP A 48 -13.50 0.24 6.31
C TRP A 48 -13.19 -0.44 7.63
N ALA A 49 -12.02 -1.04 7.75
CA ALA A 49 -11.55 -1.63 8.97
C ALA A 49 -10.23 -0.99 9.37
N ILE A 50 -10.07 -0.74 10.66
CA ILE A 50 -8.87 -0.16 11.25
C ILE A 50 -8.20 -1.26 12.05
N GLY A 51 -7.05 -1.74 11.58
CA GLY A 51 -6.27 -2.79 12.23
C GLY A 51 -4.82 -2.40 12.45
N PRO A 52 -4.03 -3.27 13.11
CA PRO A 52 -2.60 -3.05 13.37
C PRO A 52 -1.77 -2.94 12.07
N LEU A 53 -2.28 -3.50 10.97
CA LEU A 53 -1.66 -3.43 9.64
C LEU A 53 -2.11 -2.19 8.82
N GLY A 54 -2.96 -1.33 9.40
CA GLY A 54 -3.46 -0.11 8.79
C GLY A 54 -4.97 -0.14 8.50
N ILE A 55 -5.39 0.76 7.62
CA ILE A 55 -6.79 0.89 7.19
C ILE A 55 -7.02 -0.01 5.99
N THR A 56 -7.93 -0.97 6.10
CA THR A 56 -8.35 -1.86 5.00
C THR A 56 -9.76 -1.50 4.58
N LEU A 57 -9.96 -1.20 3.30
CA LEU A 57 -11.28 -0.85 2.76
C LEU A 57 -11.96 -2.12 2.23
N LEU A 58 -13.22 -2.33 2.63
CA LEU A 58 -14.08 -3.40 2.14
C LEU A 58 -14.91 -2.83 1.00
N THR A 59 -14.59 -3.21 -0.23
CA THR A 59 -15.34 -2.79 -1.43
C THR A 59 -15.94 -3.98 -2.15
N LEU A 60 -17.14 -3.77 -2.69
CA LEU A 60 -17.82 -4.78 -3.50
C LEU A 60 -17.39 -4.58 -4.96
N HIS A 61 -16.44 -5.40 -5.42
CA HIS A 61 -15.89 -5.27 -6.77
C HIS A 61 -15.71 -6.62 -7.46
N GLU A 62 -16.06 -6.66 -8.75
CA GLU A 62 -15.76 -7.80 -9.61
C GLU A 62 -14.28 -7.79 -9.98
N PRO A 63 -13.49 -8.80 -9.61
CA PRO A 63 -12.05 -8.81 -9.85
C PRO A 63 -11.77 -8.92 -11.35
N SER A 64 -11.55 -7.80 -12.04
CA SER A 64 -10.94 -7.82 -13.37
C SER A 64 -9.42 -7.88 -13.23
N LEU A 65 -8.78 -8.75 -14.01
CA LEU A 65 -7.31 -8.87 -14.02
C LEU A 65 -6.64 -7.52 -14.24
N PHE A 66 -7.18 -6.72 -15.16
CA PHE A 66 -6.69 -5.38 -15.47
C PHE A 66 -6.67 -4.48 -14.22
N ILE A 67 -7.74 -4.53 -13.44
CA ILE A 67 -7.90 -3.73 -12.21
C ILE A 67 -6.91 -4.17 -11.12
N ILE A 68 -6.73 -5.48 -10.94
CA ILE A 68 -5.80 -6.02 -9.93
C ILE A 68 -4.39 -5.49 -10.22
N TRP A 69 -3.96 -5.56 -11.48
CA TRP A 69 -2.65 -5.04 -11.88
C TRP A 69 -2.57 -3.53 -11.78
N LEU A 70 -3.64 -2.79 -12.10
CA LEU A 70 -3.67 -1.34 -11.97
C LEU A 70 -3.47 -0.89 -10.51
N ASN A 71 -4.05 -1.61 -9.55
CA ASN A 71 -3.88 -1.36 -8.11
C ASN A 71 -2.44 -1.59 -7.63
N VAL A 72 -1.65 -2.40 -8.32
CA VAL A 72 -0.22 -2.60 -8.01
C VAL A 72 0.62 -1.55 -8.75
N LEU A 73 0.33 -1.32 -10.03
CA LEU A 73 1.20 -0.58 -10.93
C LEU A 73 1.17 0.93 -10.68
N ILE A 74 0.01 1.51 -10.36
CA ILE A 74 -0.09 2.96 -10.11
C ILE A 74 0.60 3.35 -8.79
N PRO A 75 0.36 2.69 -7.64
CA PRO A 75 1.10 3.01 -6.42
C PRO A 75 2.59 2.72 -6.54
N ALA A 76 2.98 1.66 -7.25
CA ALA A 76 4.38 1.38 -7.58
C ALA A 76 5.01 2.53 -8.38
N PHE A 77 4.30 3.04 -9.39
CA PHE A 77 4.78 4.15 -10.22
C PHE A 77 4.90 5.45 -9.42
N VAL A 78 3.90 5.79 -8.60
CA VAL A 78 3.95 6.96 -7.71
C VAL A 78 5.07 6.84 -6.68
N SER A 79 5.26 5.65 -6.10
CA SER A 79 6.36 5.36 -5.19
C SER A 79 7.72 5.53 -5.87
N GLY A 80 7.89 4.99 -7.08
CA GLY A 80 9.11 5.13 -7.88
C GLY A 80 9.44 6.59 -8.19
N ILE A 81 8.45 7.39 -8.59
CA ILE A 81 8.62 8.84 -8.81
C ILE A 81 9.00 9.55 -7.52
N ALA A 82 8.32 9.25 -6.40
CA ALA A 82 8.62 9.88 -5.11
C ALA A 82 10.06 9.57 -4.67
N VAL A 83 10.52 8.33 -4.85
CA VAL A 83 11.90 7.89 -4.56
C VAL A 83 12.91 8.58 -5.47
N TYR A 84 12.64 8.64 -6.78
CA TYR A 84 13.49 9.34 -7.74
C TYR A 84 13.64 10.83 -7.36
N ILE A 85 12.52 11.52 -7.17
CA ILE A 85 12.51 12.93 -6.82
C ILE A 85 13.21 13.15 -5.48
N GLY A 86 12.87 12.39 -4.45
CA GLY A 86 13.37 12.62 -3.10
C GLY A 86 14.83 12.21 -2.87
N LEU A 87 15.42 11.32 -3.67
CA LEU A 87 16.81 10.88 -3.51
C LEU A 87 17.78 11.45 -4.56
N PHE A 88 17.30 11.84 -5.75
CA PHE A 88 18.18 12.23 -6.86
C PHE A 88 17.98 13.68 -7.33
N THR A 89 17.02 14.43 -6.79
CA THR A 89 16.89 15.87 -7.09
C THR A 89 17.59 16.75 -6.06
N THR A 90 17.59 18.06 -6.29
CA THR A 90 18.18 19.08 -5.41
C THR A 90 17.62 19.10 -3.98
N ILE A 91 16.50 18.42 -3.73
CA ILE A 91 15.85 18.27 -2.43
C ILE A 91 16.43 17.08 -1.65
N SER A 92 17.35 16.32 -2.24
CA SER A 92 17.86 15.07 -1.67
C SER A 92 18.63 15.26 -0.37
N PRO A 93 18.26 14.53 0.70
CA PRO A 93 18.99 14.51 1.95
C PRO A 93 20.26 13.63 1.90
N LEU A 94 20.51 12.93 0.78
CA LEU A 94 21.67 12.07 0.57
C LEU A 94 22.48 12.50 -0.65
N ILE A 95 23.80 12.56 -0.49
CA ILE A 95 24.72 12.65 -1.63
C ILE A 95 24.96 11.22 -2.12
N LEU A 96 24.18 10.80 -3.11
CA LEU A 96 24.37 9.53 -3.81
C LEU A 96 25.14 9.75 -5.11
N PRO A 97 26.14 8.90 -5.42
CA PRO A 97 26.81 8.95 -6.72
C PRO A 97 25.79 8.66 -7.82
N HIS A 98 25.70 9.56 -8.80
CA HIS A 98 24.78 9.46 -9.94
C HIS A 98 25.23 8.38 -10.93
N ARG A 99 25.13 7.12 -10.52
CA ARG A 99 25.34 5.95 -11.38
C ARG A 99 23.98 5.32 -11.64
N LEU A 100 23.65 5.14 -12.92
CA LEU A 100 22.40 4.53 -13.39
C LEU A 100 22.04 3.23 -12.65
N LEU A 101 23.02 2.39 -12.33
CA LEU A 101 22.78 1.13 -11.60
C LEU A 101 22.34 1.34 -10.14
N ILE A 102 22.90 2.34 -9.45
CA ILE A 102 22.56 2.64 -8.06
C ILE A 102 21.18 3.29 -8.00
N GLU A 103 20.90 4.19 -8.94
CA GLU A 103 19.61 4.83 -9.10
C GLU A 103 18.49 3.83 -9.39
N ALA A 104 18.70 2.98 -10.40
CA ALA A 104 17.77 1.88 -10.70
C ALA A 104 17.60 0.95 -9.50
N GLY A 105 18.68 0.60 -8.80
CA GLY A 105 18.64 -0.22 -7.60
C GLY A 105 17.78 0.38 -6.48
N CYS A 106 18.00 1.66 -6.15
CA CYS A 106 17.24 2.37 -5.12
C CYS A 106 15.75 2.47 -5.47
N ILE A 107 15.42 2.78 -6.72
CA ILE A 107 14.03 2.84 -7.19
C ILE A 107 13.37 1.46 -7.10
N ILE A 108 14.05 0.42 -7.58
CA ILE A 108 13.54 -0.97 -7.52
C ILE A 108 13.28 -1.36 -6.07
N VAL A 109 14.24 -1.14 -5.16
CA VAL A 109 14.09 -1.46 -3.74
C VAL A 109 12.94 -0.67 -3.11
N GLY A 110 12.80 0.61 -3.43
CA GLY A 110 11.69 1.44 -2.94
C GLY A 110 10.34 0.90 -3.41
N ILE A 111 10.20 0.63 -4.70
CA ILE A 111 8.99 0.05 -5.28
C ILE A 111 8.67 -1.29 -4.62
N LEU A 112 9.65 -2.19 -4.48
CA LEU A 112 9.48 -3.48 -3.81
C LEU A 112 9.00 -3.30 -2.37
N LEU A 113 9.62 -2.42 -1.59
CA LEU A 113 9.22 -2.17 -0.20
C LEU A 113 7.76 -1.73 -0.09
N THR A 114 7.31 -0.85 -0.99
CA THR A 114 5.92 -0.38 -0.97
C THR A 114 4.93 -1.36 -1.56
N SER A 115 5.32 -2.14 -2.57
CA SER A 115 4.39 -2.93 -3.38
C SER A 115 4.45 -4.44 -3.13
N THR A 116 5.34 -4.96 -2.27
CA THR A 116 5.43 -6.41 -1.99
C THR A 116 4.10 -6.98 -1.49
N GLY A 117 3.41 -6.26 -0.59
CA GLY A 117 2.09 -6.68 -0.08
C GLY A 117 1.02 -6.74 -1.17
N ASP A 118 1.02 -5.76 -2.08
CA ASP A 118 0.07 -5.68 -3.18
C ASP A 118 0.35 -6.74 -4.25
N ILE A 119 1.63 -6.98 -4.56
CA ILE A 119 2.06 -8.02 -5.51
C ILE A 119 1.67 -9.40 -4.98
N LEU A 120 1.94 -9.69 -3.71
CA LEU A 120 1.51 -10.95 -3.10
C LEU A 120 0.00 -11.09 -3.17
N SER A 121 -0.74 -10.04 -2.80
CA SER A 121 -2.21 -10.05 -2.86
C SER A 121 -2.72 -10.28 -4.28
N ALA A 122 -2.12 -9.62 -5.28
CA ALA A 122 -2.43 -9.81 -6.69
C ALA A 122 -2.10 -11.23 -7.19
N ILE A 123 -0.98 -11.81 -6.78
CA ILE A 123 -0.62 -13.19 -7.14
C ILE A 123 -1.63 -14.18 -6.54
N TRP A 124 -2.01 -13.99 -5.27
CA TRP A 124 -3.02 -14.82 -4.63
C TRP A 124 -4.40 -14.67 -5.31
N ASP A 125 -4.78 -13.45 -5.65
CA ASP A 125 -6.05 -13.15 -6.33
C ASP A 125 -6.10 -13.69 -7.77
N THR A 126 -4.96 -13.71 -8.48
CA THR A 126 -4.88 -14.32 -9.82
C THR A 126 -4.84 -15.84 -9.77
N ARG A 127 -4.21 -16.44 -8.75
CA ARG A 127 -4.13 -17.89 -8.58
C ARG A 127 -5.43 -18.51 -8.08
N PHE A 128 -6.11 -17.82 -7.17
CA PHE A 128 -7.38 -18.23 -6.57
C PHE A 128 -8.37 -17.08 -6.67
N PRO A 129 -9.02 -16.88 -7.83
CA PRO A 129 -10.00 -15.83 -7.98
C PRO A 129 -11.19 -16.14 -7.08
N LEU A 130 -11.30 -15.41 -5.97
CA LEU A 130 -12.44 -15.50 -5.06
C LEU A 130 -13.47 -14.47 -5.53
N TRP A 131 -14.64 -14.95 -5.93
CA TRP A 131 -15.69 -14.12 -6.51
C TRP A 131 -16.67 -13.64 -5.42
N GLY A 132 -17.11 -12.40 -5.54
CA GLY A 132 -18.22 -11.83 -4.77
C GLY A 132 -18.10 -12.03 -3.26
N GLU A 133 -19.04 -12.80 -2.70
CA GLU A 133 -19.24 -13.04 -1.28
C GLU A 133 -18.05 -13.70 -0.57
N VAL A 134 -17.35 -14.61 -1.26
CA VAL A 134 -16.25 -15.37 -0.65
C VAL A 134 -15.04 -14.48 -0.36
N ARG A 135 -14.81 -13.46 -1.20
CA ARG A 135 -13.76 -12.45 -0.97
C ARG A 135 -14.09 -11.58 0.24
N ILE A 136 -15.36 -11.20 0.40
CA ILE A 136 -15.82 -10.43 1.54
C ILE A 136 -15.63 -11.23 2.83
N LEU A 137 -16.03 -12.51 2.84
CA LEU A 137 -15.83 -13.40 3.98
C LEU A 137 -14.35 -13.60 4.31
N ARG A 138 -13.49 -13.83 3.32
CA ARG A 138 -12.03 -13.93 3.54
C ARG A 138 -11.47 -12.65 4.18
N THR A 139 -11.88 -11.49 3.68
CA THR A 139 -11.42 -10.19 4.21
C THR A 139 -11.90 -10.00 5.64
N ILE A 140 -13.16 -10.30 5.93
CA ILE A 140 -13.71 -10.25 7.31
C ILE A 140 -12.98 -11.23 8.23
N HIS A 141 -12.70 -12.45 7.78
CA HIS A 141 -11.94 -13.43 8.58
C HIS A 141 -10.52 -12.97 8.87
N LEU A 142 -9.84 -12.36 7.90
CA LEU A 142 -8.48 -11.83 8.07
C LEU A 142 -8.46 -10.62 9.00
N LEU A 143 -9.44 -9.74 8.88
CA LEU A 143 -9.65 -8.61 9.80
C LEU A 143 -9.95 -9.07 11.23
N ARG A 144 -10.75 -10.14 11.38
CA ARG A 144 -11.02 -10.75 12.68
C ARG A 144 -9.78 -11.39 13.28
N ALA A 145 -8.98 -12.09 12.48
CA ALA A 145 -7.72 -12.68 12.93
C ALA A 145 -6.69 -11.61 13.38
N THR A 146 -6.80 -10.39 12.85
CA THR A 146 -5.90 -9.27 13.14
C THR A 146 -6.48 -8.30 14.18
N TRP A 147 -7.59 -8.65 14.86
CA TRP A 147 -8.28 -7.81 15.84
C TRP A 147 -8.63 -6.40 15.31
N ALA A 148 -8.90 -6.30 14.02
CA ALA A 148 -9.23 -5.03 13.40
C ALA A 148 -10.67 -4.63 13.72
N ARG A 149 -10.88 -3.33 14.00
CA ARG A 149 -12.23 -2.75 14.18
C ARG A 149 -12.85 -2.49 12.81
N ILE A 150 -13.96 -3.14 12.53
CA ILE A 150 -14.67 -3.04 11.24
C ILE A 150 -15.80 -2.02 11.37
N TYR A 151 -15.81 -1.03 10.50
CA TYR A 151 -16.86 -0.01 10.36
C TYR A 151 -17.56 -0.22 9.03
N LEU A 152 -18.86 -0.54 9.08
CA LEU A 152 -19.66 -0.77 7.88
C LEU A 152 -20.44 0.49 7.52
N THR A 153 -20.59 0.74 6.21
CA THR A 153 -21.50 1.77 5.70
C THR A 153 -22.95 1.26 5.80
N PRO A 154 -23.96 2.15 5.76
CA PRO A 154 -25.37 1.72 5.69
C PRO A 154 -25.64 0.76 4.53
N PHE A 155 -24.98 0.98 3.38
CA PHE A 155 -25.03 0.08 2.23
C PHE A 155 -24.43 -1.30 2.55
N GLY A 156 -23.26 -1.34 3.20
CA GLY A 156 -22.62 -2.58 3.63
C GLY A 156 -23.48 -3.38 4.61
N LEU A 157 -24.11 -2.71 5.58
CA LEU A 157 -25.03 -3.35 6.52
C LEU A 157 -26.25 -3.95 5.80
N SER A 158 -26.89 -3.20 4.91
CA SER A 158 -28.02 -3.74 4.13
C SER A 158 -27.62 -4.90 3.23
N TYR A 159 -26.41 -4.85 2.65
CA TYR A 159 -25.90 -5.89 1.77
C TYR A 159 -25.60 -7.18 2.56
N LEU A 160 -24.90 -7.07 3.69
CA LEU A 160 -24.57 -8.21 4.55
C LEU A 160 -25.81 -8.84 5.18
N SER A 161 -26.78 -8.02 5.60
CA SER A 161 -28.06 -8.51 6.11
C SER A 161 -28.84 -9.27 5.03
N ASN A 162 -28.85 -8.79 3.79
CA ASN A 162 -29.62 -9.43 2.71
C ASN A 162 -28.97 -10.73 2.21
N GLN A 163 -27.65 -10.77 2.05
CA GLN A 163 -26.98 -11.97 1.51
C GLN A 163 -26.58 -13.00 2.55
N PHE A 164 -26.20 -12.59 3.76
CA PHE A 164 -25.68 -13.50 4.77
C PHE A 164 -26.58 -13.60 6.01
N GLY A 165 -27.70 -12.87 6.05
CA GLY A 165 -28.60 -12.86 7.20
C GLY A 165 -28.01 -12.23 8.47
N PHE A 166 -26.93 -11.44 8.36
CA PHE A 166 -26.32 -10.78 9.52
C PHE A 166 -27.30 -9.79 10.15
N GLN A 167 -27.69 -10.02 11.41
CA GLN A 167 -28.41 -9.03 12.22
C GLN A 167 -27.43 -8.02 12.81
N SER A 168 -27.82 -6.74 12.82
CA SER A 168 -27.06 -5.64 13.43
C SER A 168 -26.71 -5.86 14.90
N ALA A 169 -27.41 -6.76 15.61
CA ALA A 169 -27.09 -7.17 16.98
C ALA A 169 -25.76 -7.95 17.07
N ASP A 170 -25.40 -8.75 16.07
CA ASP A 170 -24.14 -9.50 16.07
C ASP A 170 -22.93 -8.59 15.83
N THR A 171 -23.11 -7.46 15.13
CA THR A 171 -22.03 -6.48 14.95
C THR A 171 -21.68 -5.74 16.24
N LEU A 172 -22.62 -5.58 17.18
CA LEU A 172 -22.38 -4.93 18.47
C LEU A 172 -21.60 -5.81 19.47
N ASN A 173 -21.68 -7.14 19.34
CA ASN A 173 -20.94 -8.09 20.18
C ASN A 173 -19.54 -8.44 19.62
N ILE A 174 -19.09 -7.78 18.55
CA ILE A 174 -17.76 -7.97 17.92
C ILE A 174 -16.81 -6.78 18.23
N PHE A 175 -17.29 -5.75 18.95
CA PHE A 175 -16.49 -4.57 19.32
C PHE A 175 -15.78 -4.69 20.68
#